data_AF-A0A2E7R4J2-F1
#
_entry.id   AF-A0A2E7R4J2-F1
#
_cell.length_a   1.000
_cell.length_b   1.000
_cell.length_c   1.000
_cell.angle_alpha   90.00
_cell.angle_beta   90.00
_cell.angle_gamma   90.00
#
_symmetry.space_group_name_H-M   'P 1'
#
loop_
_entity.id
_entity.type
_entity.pdbx_description
1 polymer ?
#
loop_
_entity_poly.entity_id
_entity_poly.type
_entity_poly.pdbx_seq_one_letter_code
_entity_poly.pdbx_strand_id
1 'polypeptide(L)'
;APAPAAEDSATSAPEATEDTTETPVEEEPETPVIARQEAAPISGVPAAHPPRLSPASIAVLTLFVGSAYLMLVFPGPIFLTLTWAESLFELLRIENGSGVGLTVVALLPLNVLFLFLFVLLQTKQLSYFASKSDRNISKWRQNSGEWRRNEESRQYNLSELVNAVARDRFDFPNEENSDLRSYVNCPEPSFGIEPRGTGEKIFPDIVTVIEPGNYPIAIAQIESRETVTREQADYVWALYENKNCPLYLYVPAGLGAQAKDYARSANIKNIKFRTWRWSPQGMVIKEL
;
A
#
# COMPACT_ATOMS: atom_id res chain seq x y z
N ALA A 1 -46.78 55.17 52.56
CA ALA A 1 -48.08 55.07 51.86
C ALA A 1 -48.32 53.61 51.51
N PRO A 2 -49.57 53.12 51.61
CA PRO A 2 -49.93 51.70 51.56
C PRO A 2 -50.14 51.17 50.11
N ALA A 3 -50.36 49.85 50.02
CA ALA A 3 -50.63 48.99 48.85
C ALA A 3 -51.81 49.47 47.96
N PRO A 4 -52.07 48.91 46.74
CA PRO A 4 -52.62 47.54 46.50
C PRO A 4 -51.96 46.81 45.29
N ALA A 5 -51.94 45.47 45.17
CA ALA A 5 -53.00 44.46 44.95
C ALA A 5 -53.62 44.43 43.53
N ALA A 6 -53.86 43.21 43.04
CA ALA A 6 -54.73 42.73 41.93
C ALA A 6 -53.95 41.84 40.95
N GLU A 7 -54.13 40.50 40.98
CA GLU A 7 -55.17 39.71 40.26
C GLU A 7 -54.72 39.41 38.82
N ASP A 8 -55.09 38.36 38.11
CA ASP A 8 -55.66 37.01 38.29
C ASP A 8 -55.89 36.53 36.82
N SER A 9 -56.22 35.26 36.59
CA SER A 9 -56.76 34.72 35.31
C SER A 9 -55.77 34.43 34.17
N ALA A 10 -55.90 33.39 33.35
CA ALA A 10 -56.70 32.17 33.37
C ALA A 10 -56.26 31.28 32.15
N THR A 11 -56.71 30.03 32.17
CA THR A 11 -57.10 29.22 30.99
C THR A 11 -55.98 28.63 30.13
N SER A 12 -55.85 27.30 30.14
CA SER A 12 -56.30 26.43 29.03
C SER A 12 -55.82 24.99 29.25
N ALA A 13 -56.78 24.09 29.45
CA ALA A 13 -56.58 22.66 29.30
C ALA A 13 -56.57 22.29 27.81
N PRO A 14 -55.89 21.20 27.41
CA PRO A 14 -56.27 20.47 26.22
C PRO A 14 -56.82 19.09 26.59
N GLU A 15 -58.05 18.91 26.16
CA GLU A 15 -58.76 17.66 25.91
C GLU A 15 -58.04 16.91 24.78
N ALA A 16 -57.72 15.62 24.99
CA ALA A 16 -57.19 14.76 23.94
C ALA A 16 -57.70 13.32 24.14
N THR A 17 -58.87 13.10 23.54
CA THR A 17 -59.21 12.02 22.62
C THR A 17 -58.52 10.66 22.81
N GLU A 18 -59.33 9.70 23.24
CA GLU A 18 -59.12 8.27 23.01
C GLU A 18 -59.02 8.00 21.49
N ASP A 19 -57.93 7.36 21.05
CA ASP A 19 -57.90 6.70 19.75
C ASP A 19 -57.20 5.34 19.83
N THR A 20 -58.05 4.32 19.76
CA THR A 20 -57.90 3.02 19.11
C THR A 20 -56.47 2.57 18.77
N THR A 21 -55.93 1.68 19.60
CA THR A 21 -54.73 0.90 19.29
C THR A 21 -55.10 -0.26 18.35
N GLU A 22 -55.00 -0.05 17.03
CA GLU A 22 -54.89 -1.15 16.07
C GLU A 22 -53.42 -1.55 15.95
N THR A 23 -53.13 -2.80 16.33
CA THR A 23 -51.82 -3.43 16.24
C THR A 23 -51.53 -3.81 14.78
N PRO A 24 -50.48 -3.28 14.13
CA PRO A 24 -50.08 -3.75 12.82
C PRO A 24 -49.41 -5.12 12.96
N VAL A 25 -49.90 -6.09 12.19
CA VAL A 25 -49.26 -7.39 12.01
C VAL A 25 -47.90 -7.16 11.35
N GLU A 26 -46.85 -7.51 12.08
CA GLU A 26 -45.45 -7.49 11.65
C GLU A 26 -45.23 -8.62 10.62
N GLU A 27 -45.26 -8.27 9.33
CA GLU A 27 -44.80 -9.16 8.26
C GLU A 27 -43.27 -9.28 8.32
N GLU A 28 -42.79 -10.49 8.59
CA GLU A 28 -41.38 -10.87 8.51
C GLU A 28 -40.80 -10.50 7.13
N PRO A 29 -39.73 -9.68 7.06
CA PRO A 29 -39.08 -9.40 5.79
C PRO A 29 -38.37 -10.66 5.28
N GLU A 30 -38.83 -11.20 4.16
CA GLU A 30 -38.15 -12.25 3.42
C GLU A 30 -36.72 -11.79 3.09
N THR A 31 -35.74 -12.39 3.76
CA THR A 31 -34.32 -12.17 3.48
C THR A 31 -34.02 -12.58 2.03
N PRO A 32 -33.51 -11.69 1.16
CA PRO A 32 -33.11 -12.07 -0.18
C PRO A 32 -31.97 -13.09 -0.08
N VAL A 33 -32.22 -14.28 -0.59
CA VAL A 33 -31.21 -15.33 -0.78
C VAL A 33 -30.20 -14.79 -1.80
N ILE A 34 -29.13 -14.17 -1.30
CA ILE A 34 -27.99 -13.76 -2.12
C ILE A 34 -27.38 -15.05 -2.66
N ALA A 35 -27.65 -15.32 -3.95
CA ALA A 35 -27.03 -16.41 -4.67
C ALA A 35 -25.50 -16.25 -4.56
N ARG A 36 -24.88 -17.16 -3.81
CA ARG A 36 -23.43 -17.27 -3.64
C ARG A 36 -22.83 -17.53 -5.02
N GLN A 37 -22.38 -16.48 -5.69
CA GLN A 37 -21.59 -16.59 -6.90
C GLN A 37 -20.34 -17.41 -6.58
N GLU A 38 -20.27 -18.62 -7.14
CA GLU A 38 -19.07 -19.45 -7.13
C GLU A 38 -17.94 -18.66 -7.77
N ALA A 39 -16.95 -18.30 -6.96
CA ALA A 39 -15.75 -17.61 -7.40
C ALA A 39 -15.05 -18.45 -8.47
N ALA A 40 -14.82 -17.85 -9.64
CA ALA A 40 -14.11 -18.49 -10.73
C ALA A 40 -12.74 -19.02 -10.26
N PRO A 41 -12.30 -20.20 -10.76
CA PRO A 41 -11.01 -20.78 -10.41
C PRO A 41 -9.90 -19.80 -10.81
N ILE A 42 -9.17 -19.34 -9.80
CA ILE A 42 -8.04 -18.43 -9.93
C ILE A 42 -7.00 -19.13 -10.82
N SER A 43 -6.86 -18.66 -12.05
CA SER A 43 -5.84 -19.10 -13.00
C SER A 43 -4.48 -19.05 -12.31
N GLY A 44 -3.85 -20.22 -12.17
CA GLY A 44 -2.65 -20.42 -11.37
C GLY A 44 -1.50 -19.53 -11.85
N VAL A 45 -0.91 -18.79 -10.91
CA VAL A 45 0.35 -18.07 -11.14
C VAL A 45 1.41 -19.09 -11.57
N PRO A 46 2.07 -18.91 -12.73
CA PRO A 46 3.07 -19.85 -13.21
C PRO A 46 4.19 -19.98 -12.19
N ALA A 47 4.51 -21.22 -11.80
CA ALA A 47 5.57 -21.51 -10.84
C ALA A 47 6.91 -20.92 -11.34
N ALA A 48 7.58 -20.16 -10.47
CA ALA A 48 8.87 -19.57 -10.78
C ALA A 48 9.87 -20.67 -11.20
N HIS A 49 10.51 -20.50 -12.35
CA HIS A 49 11.51 -21.46 -12.82
C HIS A 49 12.73 -21.44 -11.91
N PRO A 50 13.30 -22.62 -11.57
CA PRO A 50 14.49 -22.69 -10.73
C PRO A 50 15.67 -21.98 -11.40
N PRO A 51 16.58 -21.37 -10.61
CA PRO A 51 17.74 -20.67 -11.14
C PRO A 51 18.59 -21.63 -11.98
N ARG A 52 18.74 -21.34 -13.28
CA ARG A 52 19.61 -22.09 -14.18
C ARG A 52 21.00 -21.47 -14.15
N LEU A 53 22.01 -22.25 -13.77
CA LEU A 53 23.42 -21.86 -13.90
C LEU A 53 23.73 -21.46 -15.34
N SER A 54 24.49 -20.37 -15.52
CA SER A 54 24.92 -19.99 -16.86
C SER A 54 25.82 -21.10 -17.45
N PRO A 55 25.71 -21.42 -18.75
CA PRO A 55 26.60 -22.37 -19.40
C PRO A 55 28.08 -22.05 -19.19
N ALA A 56 28.43 -20.76 -19.14
CA ALA A 56 29.78 -20.30 -18.84
C ALA A 56 30.24 -20.68 -17.42
N SER A 57 29.39 -20.51 -16.40
CA SER A 57 29.71 -20.92 -15.03
C SER A 57 29.92 -22.43 -14.90
N ILE A 58 29.16 -23.24 -15.64
CA ILE A 58 29.31 -24.70 -15.67
C ILE A 58 30.67 -25.06 -16.28
N ALA A 59 31.03 -24.46 -17.42
CA ALA A 59 32.31 -24.72 -18.06
C ALA A 59 33.51 -24.39 -17.14
N VAL A 60 33.47 -23.23 -16.49
CA VAL A 60 34.52 -22.80 -15.56
C VAL A 60 34.61 -23.70 -14.34
N LEU A 61 33.47 -24.13 -13.78
CA LEU A 61 33.43 -25.07 -12.66
C LEU A 61 33.99 -26.44 -13.06
N THR A 62 33.67 -26.93 -14.27
CA THR A 62 34.22 -28.19 -14.78
C THR A 62 35.74 -28.12 -14.96
N LEU A 63 36.27 -26.99 -15.46
CA LEU A 63 37.71 -26.77 -15.57
C LEU A 63 38.39 -26.71 -14.19
N PHE A 64 37.78 -26.02 -13.22
CA PHE A 64 38.22 -25.98 -11.83
C PHE A 64 38.32 -27.40 -11.25
N VAL A 65 37.22 -28.16 -11.27
CA VAL A 65 37.15 -29.53 -10.73
C VAL A 65 38.12 -30.46 -11.46
N GLY A 66 38.18 -30.40 -12.79
CA GLY A 66 39.11 -31.21 -13.58
C GLY A 66 40.57 -30.93 -13.24
N SER A 67 40.93 -29.65 -13.06
CA SER A 67 42.30 -29.27 -12.67
C SER A 67 42.64 -29.71 -11.24
N ALA A 68 41.71 -29.60 -10.30
CA ALA A 68 41.88 -30.07 -8.93
C ALA A 68 42.04 -31.60 -8.87
N TYR A 69 41.24 -32.33 -9.65
CA TYR A 69 41.35 -33.77 -9.78
C TYR A 69 42.70 -34.20 -10.35
N LEU A 70 43.19 -33.54 -11.41
CA LEU A 70 44.51 -33.82 -11.98
C LEU A 70 45.64 -33.58 -10.97
N MET A 71 45.55 -32.52 -10.15
CA MET A 71 46.52 -32.26 -9.08
C MET A 71 46.54 -33.36 -8.01
N LEU A 72 45.38 -33.94 -7.69
CA LEU A 72 45.27 -35.01 -6.70
C LEU A 72 45.76 -36.36 -7.22
N VAL A 73 45.36 -36.73 -8.45
CA VAL A 73 45.67 -38.05 -9.01
C VAL A 73 47.08 -38.10 -9.59
N PHE A 74 47.57 -37.00 -10.15
CA PHE A 74 48.88 -36.92 -10.80
C PHE A 74 49.68 -35.74 -10.25
N PRO A 75 50.11 -35.76 -8.97
CA PRO A 75 50.89 -34.66 -8.39
C PRO A 75 52.24 -34.46 -9.09
N GLY A 76 52.75 -35.50 -9.74
CA GLY A 76 54.05 -35.49 -10.40
C GLY A 76 55.22 -35.54 -9.40
N PRO A 77 56.45 -35.28 -9.85
CA PRO A 77 57.62 -35.35 -8.98
C PRO A 77 57.56 -34.25 -7.90
N ILE A 78 57.98 -34.61 -6.69
CA ILE A 78 58.03 -33.68 -5.54
C ILE A 78 59.02 -32.56 -5.86
N PHE A 79 58.56 -31.31 -5.83
CA PHE A 79 59.37 -30.13 -6.10
C PHE A 79 59.68 -29.33 -4.83
N LEU A 80 58.76 -29.32 -3.86
CA LEU A 80 58.89 -28.58 -2.60
C LEU A 80 58.37 -29.41 -1.43
N THR A 81 59.07 -29.39 -0.30
CA THR A 81 58.60 -29.96 0.97
C THR A 81 58.10 -28.83 1.86
N LEU A 82 56.86 -28.93 2.36
CA LEU A 82 56.26 -27.93 3.24
C LEU A 82 56.07 -28.53 4.62
N THR A 83 57.07 -28.37 5.50
CA THR A 83 57.06 -28.94 6.86
C THR A 83 55.92 -28.40 7.73
N TRP A 84 55.44 -27.18 7.48
CA TRP A 84 54.32 -26.60 8.22
C TRP A 84 52.94 -27.19 7.83
N ALA A 85 52.85 -27.87 6.69
CA ALA A 85 51.59 -28.38 6.14
C ALA A 85 51.39 -29.88 6.38
N GLU A 86 52.31 -30.54 7.11
CA GLU A 86 52.29 -31.99 7.35
C GLU A 86 50.95 -32.47 7.95
N SER A 87 50.44 -31.79 8.98
CA SER A 87 49.14 -32.14 9.60
C SER A 87 47.96 -32.02 8.63
N LEU A 88 48.06 -31.15 7.63
CA LEU A 88 47.00 -30.92 6.64
C LEU A 88 47.02 -32.02 5.57
N PHE A 89 48.20 -32.45 5.14
CA PHE A 89 48.35 -33.60 4.23
C PHE A 89 47.93 -34.92 4.88
N GLU A 90 48.24 -35.10 6.16
CA GLU A 90 47.82 -36.26 6.94
C GLU A 90 46.29 -36.31 7.07
N LEU A 91 45.65 -35.17 7.34
CA LEU A 91 44.18 -35.05 7.38
C LEU A 91 43.53 -35.42 6.03
N LEU A 92 44.15 -35.04 4.92
CA LEU A 92 43.66 -35.33 3.57
C LEU A 92 44.02 -36.74 3.07
N ARG A 93 44.76 -37.54 3.87
CA ARG A 93 45.24 -38.89 3.52
C ARG A 93 45.94 -38.96 2.16
N ILE A 94 46.71 -37.94 1.82
CA ILE A 94 47.46 -37.92 0.56
C ILE A 94 48.74 -38.72 0.80
N GLU A 95 48.84 -39.92 0.21
CA GLU A 95 49.97 -40.85 0.40
C GLU A 95 51.31 -40.34 -0.18
N ASN A 96 51.31 -39.21 -0.89
CA ASN A 96 52.49 -38.57 -1.43
C ASN A 96 53.16 -37.72 -0.34
N GLY A 97 53.99 -38.37 0.49
CA GLY A 97 54.56 -37.79 1.72
C GLY A 97 55.04 -36.34 1.58
N SER A 98 54.57 -35.48 2.50
CA SER A 98 54.90 -34.06 2.82
C SER A 98 55.32 -33.09 1.69
N GLY A 99 55.21 -33.49 0.43
CA GLY A 99 55.77 -32.83 -0.73
C GLY A 99 54.69 -32.35 -1.69
N VAL A 100 54.86 -31.13 -2.20
CA VAL A 100 54.04 -30.57 -3.28
C VAL A 100 54.67 -31.00 -4.61
N GLY A 101 53.89 -31.74 -5.40
CA GLY A 101 54.31 -32.18 -6.71
C GLY A 101 54.31 -31.06 -7.76
N LEU A 102 55.13 -31.20 -8.79
CA LEU A 102 55.30 -30.20 -9.86
C LEU A 102 53.97 -29.81 -10.54
N THR A 103 53.05 -30.76 -10.72
CA THR A 103 51.76 -30.47 -11.36
C THR A 103 50.89 -29.58 -10.47
N VAL A 104 50.98 -29.74 -9.16
CA VAL A 104 50.30 -28.89 -8.18
C VAL A 104 50.84 -27.47 -8.28
N VAL A 105 52.18 -27.30 -8.31
CA VAL A 105 52.80 -25.97 -8.48
C VAL A 105 52.37 -25.31 -9.78
N ALA A 106 52.29 -26.06 -10.88
CA ALA A 106 51.93 -25.54 -12.19
C ALA A 106 50.44 -25.19 -12.32
N LEU A 107 49.55 -26.03 -11.76
CA LEU A 107 48.10 -25.87 -11.96
C LEU A 107 47.41 -25.06 -10.85
N LEU A 108 48.02 -24.89 -9.68
CA LEU A 108 47.42 -24.13 -8.58
C LEU A 108 47.07 -22.68 -8.95
N PRO A 109 47.92 -21.90 -9.64
CA PRO A 109 47.57 -20.54 -10.08
C PRO A 109 46.37 -20.52 -11.05
N LEU A 110 46.31 -21.48 -11.97
CA LEU A 110 45.19 -21.65 -12.90
C LEU A 110 43.89 -21.99 -12.16
N ASN A 111 43.98 -22.82 -11.14
CA ASN A 111 42.83 -23.24 -10.35
C ASN A 111 42.27 -22.08 -9.53
N VAL A 112 43.14 -21.26 -8.93
CA VAL A 112 42.74 -19.99 -8.25
C VAL A 112 42.07 -19.02 -9.24
N LEU A 113 42.60 -18.92 -10.47
CA LEU A 113 42.00 -18.09 -11.52
C LEU A 113 40.59 -18.57 -11.91
N PHE A 114 40.40 -19.88 -12.09
CA PHE A 114 39.07 -20.45 -12.40
C PHE A 114 38.08 -20.23 -11.25
N LEU A 115 38.52 -20.40 -10.00
CA LEU A 115 37.69 -20.13 -8.83
C LEU A 115 37.26 -18.65 -8.79
N PHE A 116 38.19 -17.72 -9.00
CA PHE A 116 37.89 -16.30 -9.02
C PHE A 116 36.90 -15.93 -10.14
N LEU A 117 37.10 -16.48 -11.33
CA LEU A 117 36.23 -16.23 -12.47
C LEU A 117 34.83 -16.83 -12.25
N PHE A 118 34.73 -18.00 -11.61
CA PHE A 118 33.46 -18.57 -11.17
C PHE A 118 32.74 -17.64 -10.19
N VAL A 119 33.42 -17.14 -9.16
CA VAL A 119 32.83 -16.20 -8.18
C VAL A 119 32.37 -14.91 -8.86
N LEU A 120 33.13 -14.36 -9.82
CA LEU A 120 32.72 -13.18 -10.57
C LEU A 120 31.48 -13.43 -11.45
N LEU A 121 31.37 -14.61 -12.07
CA LEU A 121 30.17 -14.98 -12.83
C LEU A 121 28.97 -15.18 -11.91
N GLN A 122 29.15 -15.80 -10.74
CA GLN A 122 28.08 -16.01 -9.76
C GLN A 122 27.62 -14.71 -9.10
N THR A 123 28.53 -13.80 -8.77
CA THR A 123 28.16 -12.49 -8.16
C THR A 123 27.31 -11.64 -9.09
N LYS A 124 27.57 -11.67 -10.41
CA LYS A 124 26.67 -11.03 -11.39
C LYS A 124 25.29 -11.66 -11.41
N GLN A 125 25.19 -12.99 -11.29
CA GLN A 125 23.91 -13.67 -11.18
C GLN A 125 23.21 -13.38 -9.86
N LEU A 126 23.92 -13.42 -8.73
CA LEU A 126 23.40 -13.10 -7.40
C LEU A 126 22.93 -11.65 -7.31
N SER A 127 23.61 -10.70 -7.94
CA SER A 127 23.14 -9.32 -8.02
C SER A 127 21.86 -9.19 -8.85
N TYR A 128 21.74 -9.99 -9.92
CA TYR A 128 20.52 -10.06 -10.71
C TYR A 128 19.37 -10.74 -9.95
N PHE A 129 19.67 -11.77 -9.15
CA PHE A 129 18.70 -12.40 -8.25
C PHE A 129 18.34 -11.50 -7.06
N ALA A 130 19.26 -10.69 -6.54
CA ALA A 130 18.96 -9.74 -5.47
C ALA A 130 18.07 -8.60 -5.98
N SER A 131 18.16 -8.23 -7.26
CA SER A 131 17.27 -7.22 -7.86
C SER A 131 15.94 -7.80 -8.38
N LYS A 132 15.87 -9.10 -8.71
CA LYS A 132 14.65 -9.78 -9.18
C LYS A 132 14.00 -10.75 -8.19
N SER A 133 14.60 -10.98 -7.04
CA SER A 133 13.92 -11.61 -5.92
C SER A 133 12.83 -10.63 -5.51
N ASP A 134 11.60 -10.88 -5.94
CA ASP A 134 10.42 -10.35 -5.26
C ASP A 134 10.68 -10.60 -3.77
N ARG A 135 10.91 -9.51 -3.03
CA ARG A 135 11.15 -9.55 -1.59
C ARG A 135 10.12 -10.51 -1.05
N ASN A 136 10.53 -11.51 -0.30
CA ASN A 136 9.64 -12.54 0.20
C ASN A 136 8.63 -11.88 1.15
N ILE A 137 7.56 -11.33 0.57
CA ILE A 137 6.53 -10.57 1.26
C ILE A 137 5.86 -11.52 2.25
N SER A 138 5.87 -12.85 1.98
CA SER A 138 5.11 -13.94 2.61
C SER A 138 5.10 -14.00 4.14
N LYS A 139 5.94 -13.27 4.89
CA LYS A 139 5.66 -12.98 6.30
C LYS A 139 4.35 -12.20 6.51
N TRP A 140 3.92 -11.36 5.55
CA TRP A 140 2.60 -10.71 5.54
C TRP A 140 1.41 -11.69 5.48
N ARG A 141 1.61 -12.91 4.95
CA ARG A 141 0.52 -13.88 4.79
C ARG A 141 0.19 -14.61 6.08
N GLN A 142 1.14 -14.79 6.99
CA GLN A 142 0.85 -15.36 8.31
C GLN A 142 0.04 -14.40 9.19
N ASN A 143 0.07 -13.10 8.89
CA ASN A 143 -0.77 -12.09 9.55
C ASN A 143 -1.90 -11.56 8.66
N SER A 144 -2.28 -12.29 7.61
CA SER A 144 -3.31 -11.82 6.66
C SER A 144 -4.66 -11.56 7.31
N GLY A 145 -5.02 -12.24 8.41
CA GLY A 145 -6.25 -11.99 9.17
C GLY A 145 -6.19 -10.78 10.10
N GLU A 146 -5.03 -10.42 10.64
CA GLU A 146 -4.84 -9.15 11.38
C GLU A 146 -4.66 -7.98 10.42
N TRP A 147 -3.96 -8.19 9.30
CA TRP A 147 -3.81 -7.19 8.25
C TRP A 147 -5.13 -6.93 7.53
N ARG A 148 -5.95 -7.95 7.24
CA ARG A 148 -7.33 -7.74 6.75
C ARG A 148 -8.16 -6.98 7.78
N ARG A 149 -8.12 -7.37 9.05
CA ARG A 149 -8.85 -6.64 10.10
C ARG A 149 -8.38 -5.19 10.22
N ASN A 150 -7.09 -4.92 10.06
CA ASN A 150 -6.55 -3.57 10.08
C ASN A 150 -6.93 -2.79 8.82
N GLU A 151 -6.95 -3.42 7.65
CA GLU A 151 -7.34 -2.78 6.38
C GLU A 151 -8.84 -2.52 6.33
N GLU A 152 -9.67 -3.49 6.72
CA GLU A 152 -11.12 -3.33 6.89
C GLU A 152 -11.43 -2.27 7.93
N SER A 153 -10.72 -2.24 9.07
CA SER A 153 -10.87 -1.17 10.07
C SER A 153 -10.42 0.19 9.51
N ARG A 154 -9.38 0.24 8.70
CA ARG A 154 -8.92 1.48 8.05
C ARG A 154 -9.93 1.98 7.03
N GLN A 155 -10.46 1.09 6.20
CA GLN A 155 -11.51 1.42 5.23
C GLN A 155 -12.80 1.83 5.93
N TYR A 156 -13.17 1.16 7.02
CA TYR A 156 -14.30 1.54 7.86
C TYR A 156 -14.08 2.95 8.44
N ASN A 157 -12.94 3.20 9.08
CA ASN A 157 -12.61 4.50 9.64
C ASN A 157 -12.56 5.61 8.57
N LEU A 158 -12.02 5.31 7.38
CA LEU A 158 -11.97 6.26 6.27
C LEU A 158 -13.37 6.56 5.74
N SER A 159 -14.18 5.54 5.49
CA SER A 159 -15.55 5.72 5.00
C SER A 159 -16.43 6.46 6.00
N GLU A 160 -16.31 6.20 7.30
CA GLU A 160 -16.97 6.99 8.34
C GLU A 160 -16.53 8.46 8.28
N LEU A 161 -15.23 8.70 8.08
CA LEU A 161 -14.67 10.04 8.01
C LEU A 161 -15.12 10.79 6.75
N VAL A 162 -15.10 10.15 5.59
CA VAL A 162 -15.61 10.69 4.33
C VAL A 162 -17.09 11.05 4.47
N ASN A 163 -17.90 10.16 5.03
CA ASN A 163 -19.34 10.40 5.22
C ASN A 163 -19.62 11.53 6.22
N ALA A 164 -18.81 11.69 7.25
CA ALA A 164 -18.96 12.80 8.19
C ALA A 164 -18.51 14.14 7.59
N VAL A 165 -17.44 14.17 6.79
CA VAL A 165 -17.06 15.37 6.01
C VAL A 165 -18.13 15.71 4.98
N ALA A 166 -18.70 14.71 4.30
CA ALA A 166 -19.75 14.90 3.32
C ALA A 166 -20.99 15.56 3.94
N ARG A 167 -21.47 15.04 5.09
CA ARG A 167 -22.62 15.61 5.80
C ARG A 167 -22.38 17.01 6.36
N ASP A 168 -21.16 17.33 6.81
CA ASP A 168 -20.86 18.64 7.40
C ASP A 168 -20.60 19.73 6.35
N ARG A 169 -19.98 19.39 5.22
CA ARG A 169 -19.43 20.38 4.26
C ARG A 169 -19.94 20.26 2.84
N PHE A 170 -20.53 19.14 2.48
CA PHE A 170 -20.95 18.83 1.12
C PHE A 170 -22.39 18.30 1.06
N ASP A 171 -23.24 18.72 2.01
CA ASP A 171 -24.66 18.38 2.06
C ASP A 171 -25.41 19.18 0.99
N PHE A 172 -25.24 18.74 -0.26
CA PHE A 172 -25.85 19.29 -1.46
C PHE A 172 -26.73 18.23 -2.13
N PRO A 173 -27.93 18.59 -2.61
CA PRO A 173 -28.47 19.96 -2.69
C PRO A 173 -28.95 20.51 -1.34
N ASN A 174 -28.90 21.84 -1.16
CA ASN A 174 -29.48 22.54 -0.01
C ASN A 174 -30.25 23.80 -0.43
N GLU A 175 -30.90 24.48 0.52
CA GLU A 175 -31.73 25.67 0.25
C GLU A 175 -30.95 26.81 -0.45
N GLU A 176 -29.67 26.97 -0.11
CA GLU A 176 -28.82 28.01 -0.69
C GLU A 176 -28.27 27.61 -2.07
N ASN A 177 -28.06 26.32 -2.31
CA ASN A 177 -27.43 25.78 -3.52
C ASN A 177 -28.23 24.57 -4.04
N SER A 178 -29.39 24.85 -4.60
CA SER A 178 -30.32 23.83 -5.11
C SER A 178 -29.84 23.16 -6.41
N ASP A 179 -28.91 23.81 -7.13
CA ASP A 179 -28.32 23.36 -8.39
C ASP A 179 -27.08 22.48 -8.21
N LEU A 180 -26.52 22.41 -6.99
CA LEU A 180 -25.37 21.59 -6.67
C LEU A 180 -25.79 20.20 -6.20
N ARG A 181 -24.97 19.22 -6.55
CA ARG A 181 -25.12 17.85 -6.08
C ARG A 181 -23.78 17.25 -5.71
N SER A 182 -23.72 16.62 -4.54
CA SER A 182 -22.53 15.90 -4.08
C SER A 182 -22.67 14.40 -4.30
N TYR A 183 -21.57 13.79 -4.71
CA TYR A 183 -21.40 12.36 -4.85
C TYR A 183 -20.27 11.89 -3.93
N VAL A 184 -20.53 10.84 -3.16
CA VAL A 184 -19.54 10.21 -2.29
C VAL A 184 -19.10 8.90 -2.94
N ASN A 185 -17.79 8.71 -3.08
CA ASN A 185 -17.19 7.56 -3.77
C ASN A 185 -16.58 6.52 -2.81
N CYS A 186 -16.95 6.58 -1.53
CA CYS A 186 -16.45 5.68 -0.49
C CYS A 186 -17.62 5.04 0.28
N PRO A 187 -17.69 3.70 0.42
CA PRO A 187 -16.74 2.71 -0.09
C PRO A 187 -16.92 2.38 -1.59
N GLU A 188 -18.09 2.64 -2.15
CA GLU A 188 -18.41 2.32 -3.54
C GLU A 188 -18.37 3.58 -4.42
N PRO A 189 -17.67 3.54 -5.57
CA PRO A 189 -17.58 4.69 -6.47
C PRO A 189 -18.92 4.93 -7.18
N SER A 190 -19.44 6.16 -7.06
CA SER A 190 -20.70 6.60 -7.66
C SER A 190 -20.50 7.56 -8.84
N PHE A 191 -19.50 8.45 -8.77
CA PHE A 191 -19.26 9.47 -9.80
C PHE A 191 -17.76 9.67 -10.08
N GLY A 192 -17.35 9.40 -11.32
CA GLY A 192 -15.98 9.60 -11.78
C GLY A 192 -15.81 10.92 -12.53
N ILE A 193 -14.66 11.57 -12.34
CA ILE A 193 -14.25 12.76 -13.10
C ILE A 193 -13.15 12.38 -14.11
N GLU A 194 -13.08 13.09 -15.23
CA GLU A 194 -12.04 12.89 -16.25
C GLU A 194 -11.05 14.06 -16.21
N PRO A 195 -9.83 13.85 -15.70
CA PRO A 195 -8.85 14.91 -15.57
C PRO A 195 -8.25 15.17 -16.96
N ARG A 196 -8.33 16.42 -17.42
CA ARG A 196 -7.61 16.89 -18.62
C ARG A 196 -7.98 16.15 -19.92
N GLY A 197 -9.16 15.52 -19.99
CA GLY A 197 -9.64 14.84 -21.19
C GLY A 197 -8.82 13.62 -21.61
N THR A 198 -8.10 12.99 -20.68
CA THR A 198 -7.34 11.75 -20.95
C THR A 198 -8.23 10.54 -21.23
N GLY A 199 -9.54 10.62 -20.94
CA GLY A 199 -10.50 9.52 -21.06
C GLY A 199 -10.42 8.51 -19.91
N GLU A 200 -9.49 8.67 -18.98
CA GLU A 200 -9.42 7.87 -17.75
C GLU A 200 -10.29 8.52 -16.68
N LYS A 201 -11.21 7.74 -16.09
CA LYS A 201 -12.04 8.19 -14.98
C LYS A 201 -11.31 7.95 -13.67
N ILE A 202 -11.20 9.00 -12.88
CA ILE A 202 -10.71 8.95 -11.50
C ILE A 202 -11.86 9.25 -10.54
N PHE A 203 -11.79 8.65 -9.35
CA PHE A 203 -12.85 8.69 -8.35
C PHE A 203 -12.28 9.27 -7.05
N PRO A 204 -12.26 10.60 -6.88
CA PRO A 204 -11.90 11.20 -5.60
C PRO A 204 -13.00 10.96 -4.57
N ASP A 205 -12.71 11.07 -3.28
CA ASP A 205 -13.64 10.65 -2.23
C ASP A 205 -15.01 11.36 -2.27
N ILE A 206 -15.01 12.66 -2.55
CA ILE A 206 -16.23 13.46 -2.72
C ILE A 206 -16.09 14.34 -3.96
N VAL A 207 -17.14 14.36 -4.79
CA VAL A 207 -17.25 15.27 -5.94
C VAL A 207 -18.54 16.06 -5.81
N THR A 208 -18.46 17.38 -5.91
CA THR A 208 -19.64 18.24 -6.06
C THR A 208 -19.69 18.78 -7.48
N VAL A 209 -20.85 18.62 -8.12
CA VAL A 209 -21.10 19.05 -9.49
C VAL A 209 -22.30 20.00 -9.55
N ILE A 210 -22.40 20.76 -10.64
CA ILE A 210 -23.59 21.54 -10.99
C ILE A 210 -24.49 20.80 -11.98
N GLU A 211 -25.77 20.69 -11.68
CA GLU A 211 -26.79 20.17 -12.60
C GLU A 211 -27.38 21.30 -13.46
N PRO A 212 -27.77 21.06 -14.73
CA PRO A 212 -27.80 19.77 -15.44
C PRO A 212 -26.50 19.39 -16.21
N GLY A 213 -25.37 20.05 -15.95
CA GLY A 213 -24.13 19.85 -16.73
C GLY A 213 -23.17 18.79 -16.19
N ASN A 214 -23.30 18.39 -14.93
CA ASN A 214 -22.35 17.53 -14.21
C ASN A 214 -20.90 18.06 -14.24
N TYR A 215 -20.73 19.39 -14.30
CA TYR A 215 -19.41 20.00 -14.26
C TYR A 215 -18.91 20.03 -12.81
N PRO A 216 -17.71 19.51 -12.51
CA PRO A 216 -17.17 19.51 -11.15
C PRO A 216 -16.84 20.92 -10.70
N ILE A 217 -17.42 21.34 -9.57
CA ILE A 217 -17.18 22.64 -8.93
C ILE A 217 -16.28 22.50 -7.70
N ALA A 218 -16.35 21.36 -7.01
CA ALA A 218 -15.46 21.05 -5.90
C ALA A 218 -15.08 19.57 -5.93
N ILE A 219 -13.83 19.27 -5.59
CA ILE A 219 -13.35 17.91 -5.33
C ILE A 219 -12.82 17.91 -3.90
N ALA A 220 -13.20 16.91 -3.11
CA ALA A 220 -12.59 16.69 -1.81
C ALA A 220 -11.85 15.35 -1.77
N GLN A 221 -10.63 15.39 -1.25
CA GLN A 221 -9.87 14.20 -0.90
C GLN A 221 -9.62 14.20 0.60
N ILE A 222 -9.89 13.07 1.22
CA ILE A 222 -9.76 12.84 2.64
C ILE A 222 -8.54 11.94 2.85
N GLU A 223 -7.64 12.38 3.71
CA GLU A 223 -6.44 11.63 4.03
C GLU A 223 -6.41 11.23 5.51
N SER A 224 -5.92 10.02 5.76
CA SER A 224 -5.60 9.49 7.08
C SER A 224 -4.16 9.82 7.48
N ARG A 225 -3.78 9.58 8.73
CA ARG A 225 -2.39 9.79 9.19
C ARG A 225 -1.38 8.99 8.38
N GLU A 226 -1.79 7.84 7.84
CA GLU A 226 -0.90 6.93 7.12
C GLU A 226 -0.78 7.26 5.64
N THR A 227 -1.80 7.91 5.08
CA THR A 227 -1.87 8.23 3.65
C THR A 227 -1.38 9.64 3.33
N VAL A 228 -1.14 10.49 4.34
CA VAL A 228 -0.39 11.75 4.17
C VAL A 228 1.10 11.45 3.95
N THR A 229 1.46 11.15 2.70
CA THR A 229 2.84 10.88 2.26
C THR A 229 3.21 11.76 1.07
N ARG A 230 4.51 11.80 0.73
CA ARG A 230 4.97 12.56 -0.44
C ARG A 230 4.52 11.90 -1.74
N GLU A 231 4.58 10.57 -1.77
CA GLU A 231 4.16 9.78 -2.92
C GLU A 231 2.67 9.97 -3.22
N GLN A 232 1.83 10.03 -2.18
CA GLN A 232 0.41 10.33 -2.34
C GLN A 232 0.18 11.71 -2.96
N ALA A 233 0.98 12.71 -2.58
CA ALA A 233 0.91 14.03 -3.18
C ALA A 233 1.27 14.01 -4.67
N ASP A 234 2.35 13.31 -5.03
CA ASP A 234 2.85 13.25 -6.40
C ASP A 234 1.93 12.43 -7.33
N TYR A 235 1.35 11.33 -6.84
CA TYR A 235 0.59 10.39 -7.67
C TYR A 235 -0.93 10.57 -7.60
N VAL A 236 -1.48 11.07 -6.50
CA VAL A 236 -2.93 11.15 -6.31
C VAL A 236 -3.40 12.61 -6.30
N TRP A 237 -2.85 13.44 -5.40
CA TRP A 237 -3.32 14.82 -5.28
C TRP A 237 -3.06 15.64 -6.54
N ALA A 238 -1.91 15.41 -7.20
CA ALA A 238 -1.57 16.07 -8.46
C ALA A 238 -2.52 15.70 -9.62
N LEU A 239 -3.12 14.50 -9.60
CA LEU A 239 -4.11 14.09 -10.60
C LEU A 239 -5.43 14.84 -10.43
N TYR A 240 -5.80 15.15 -9.18
CA TYR A 240 -7.03 15.89 -8.86
C TYR A 240 -6.90 17.39 -9.06
N GLU A 241 -5.69 17.91 -9.27
CA GLU A 241 -5.50 19.33 -9.53
C GLU A 241 -6.14 19.75 -10.86
N ASN A 242 -7.18 20.56 -10.75
CA ASN A 242 -7.86 21.20 -11.86
C ASN A 242 -7.89 22.72 -11.64
N LYS A 243 -7.66 23.52 -12.68
CA LYS A 243 -7.70 24.99 -12.59
C LYS A 243 -9.11 25.53 -12.30
N ASN A 244 -10.13 24.84 -12.77
CA ASN A 244 -11.52 25.31 -12.69
C ASN A 244 -12.25 24.78 -11.45
N CYS A 245 -11.68 23.79 -10.77
CA CYS A 245 -12.29 23.11 -9.63
C CYS A 245 -11.26 23.00 -8.50
N PRO A 246 -11.40 23.74 -7.39
CA PRO A 246 -10.50 23.63 -6.25
C PRO A 246 -10.53 22.23 -5.63
N LEU A 247 -9.34 21.72 -5.32
CA LEU A 247 -9.16 20.51 -4.51
C LEU A 247 -9.18 20.87 -3.03
N TYR A 248 -10.15 20.37 -2.27
CA TYR A 248 -10.19 20.44 -0.82
C TYR A 248 -9.50 19.21 -0.23
N LEU A 249 -8.35 19.39 0.40
CA LEU A 249 -7.62 18.30 1.04
C LEU A 249 -7.84 18.33 2.55
N TYR A 250 -8.50 17.30 3.06
CA TYR A 250 -8.81 17.11 4.47
C TYR A 250 -7.76 16.19 5.10
N VAL A 251 -6.90 16.75 5.95
CA VAL A 251 -5.81 16.00 6.61
C VAL A 251 -6.00 15.96 8.15
N PRO A 252 -5.44 14.97 8.86
CA PRO A 252 -5.53 14.93 10.31
C PRO A 252 -4.88 16.17 10.96
N ALA A 253 -5.47 16.65 12.06
CA ALA A 253 -4.88 17.71 12.85
C ALA A 253 -3.45 17.37 13.27
N GLY A 254 -2.53 18.32 13.08
CA GLY A 254 -1.10 18.15 13.30
C GLY A 254 -0.29 17.83 12.03
N LEU A 255 -0.93 17.36 10.94
CA LEU A 255 -0.24 17.04 9.67
C LEU A 255 -0.41 18.12 8.59
N GLY A 256 -1.06 19.24 8.93
CA GLY A 256 -1.33 20.33 7.98
C GLY A 256 -0.10 20.95 7.33
N ALA A 257 0.95 21.22 8.11
CA ALA A 257 2.20 21.77 7.60
C ALA A 257 2.92 20.79 6.68
N GLN A 258 2.97 19.51 7.06
CA GLN A 258 3.57 18.43 6.29
C GLN A 258 2.85 18.25 4.94
N ALA A 259 1.51 18.23 4.94
CA ALA A 259 0.71 18.14 3.72
C ALA A 259 0.94 19.35 2.79
N LYS A 260 1.04 20.56 3.35
CA LYS A 260 1.37 21.79 2.60
C LYS A 260 2.75 21.68 1.93
N ASP A 261 3.74 21.16 2.65
CA ASP A 261 5.09 20.97 2.09
C ASP A 261 5.11 19.90 0.98
N TYR A 262 4.35 18.82 1.13
CA TYR A 262 4.23 17.77 0.11
C TYR A 262 3.53 18.26 -1.16
N ALA A 263 2.43 19.01 -1.03
CA ALA A 263 1.77 19.62 -2.18
C ALA A 263 2.68 20.64 -2.89
N ARG A 264 3.47 21.41 -2.12
CA ARG A 264 4.46 22.34 -2.70
C ARG A 264 5.54 21.59 -3.49
N SER A 265 6.05 20.46 -2.97
CA SER A 265 7.03 19.64 -3.71
C SER A 265 6.44 19.01 -4.98
N ALA A 266 5.15 18.66 -4.95
CA ALA A 266 4.40 18.15 -6.10
C ALA A 266 3.96 19.25 -7.09
N ASN A 267 4.30 20.53 -6.82
CA ASN A 267 3.91 21.70 -7.62
C ASN A 267 2.39 21.87 -7.80
N ILE A 268 1.60 21.45 -6.80
CA ILE A 268 0.14 21.61 -6.77
C ILE A 268 -0.19 23.02 -6.28
N LYS A 269 -0.94 23.77 -7.07
CA LYS A 269 -1.25 25.19 -6.83
C LYS A 269 -2.69 25.41 -6.40
N ASN A 270 -3.65 24.66 -6.96
CA ASN A 270 -5.07 24.88 -6.69
C ASN A 270 -5.62 23.95 -5.60
N ILE A 271 -5.04 24.02 -4.40
CA ILE A 271 -5.41 23.18 -3.25
C ILE A 271 -5.76 24.02 -2.03
N LYS A 272 -6.86 23.66 -1.36
CA LYS A 272 -7.33 24.27 -0.11
C LYS A 272 -7.22 23.24 1.00
N PHE A 273 -6.37 23.51 1.98
CA PHE A 273 -6.15 22.59 3.10
C PHE A 273 -7.18 22.79 4.20
N ARG A 274 -7.66 21.67 4.75
CA ARG A 274 -8.52 21.60 5.93
C ARG A 274 -7.95 20.55 6.86
N THR A 275 -8.08 20.77 8.16
CA THR A 275 -7.69 19.78 9.18
C THR A 275 -8.91 19.23 9.89
N TRP A 276 -8.89 17.94 10.18
CA TRP A 276 -9.95 17.28 10.94
C TRP A 276 -9.40 16.65 12.22
N ARG A 277 -10.25 16.56 13.25
CA ARG A 277 -10.00 15.76 14.45
C ARG A 277 -11.33 15.30 15.05
N TRP A 278 -11.34 14.14 15.68
CA TRP A 278 -12.47 13.70 16.48
C TRP A 278 -12.51 14.43 17.83
N SER A 279 -13.69 14.91 18.20
CA SER A 279 -14.05 15.48 19.50
C SER A 279 -15.19 14.64 20.09
N PRO A 280 -15.41 14.61 21.42
CA PRO A 280 -16.58 13.95 22.00
C PRO A 280 -17.93 14.42 21.44
N GLN A 281 -17.96 15.63 20.85
CA GLN A 281 -19.14 16.24 20.24
C GLN A 281 -19.27 15.96 18.74
N GLY A 282 -18.35 15.19 18.15
CA GLY A 282 -18.30 14.91 16.70
C GLY A 282 -16.99 15.37 16.04
N MET A 283 -16.96 15.35 14.71
CA MET A 283 -15.79 15.76 13.96
C MET A 283 -15.66 17.28 13.93
N VAL A 284 -14.48 17.79 14.25
CA VAL A 284 -14.17 19.22 14.17
C VAL A 284 -13.25 19.47 13.00
N ILE A 285 -13.72 20.27 12.04
CA ILE A 285 -12.99 20.69 10.85
C ILE A 285 -12.49 22.13 11.05
N LYS A 286 -11.22 22.37 10.75
CA LYS A 286 -10.58 23.69 10.80
C LYS A 286 -9.92 24.04 9.47
N GLU A 287 -10.06 25.29 9.07
CA GLU A 287 -9.39 25.84 7.89
C GLU A 287 -7.94 26.23 8.20
N LEU A 288 -7.04 26.03 7.23
CA LEU A 288 -5.59 26.28 7.34
C LEU A 288 -5.09 27.36 6.38
#